data_AF-A0A0R2FEH0-F1
#
_entry.id   AF-A0A0R2FEH0-F1
#
_cell.length_a   1.000
_cell.length_b   1.000
_cell.length_c   1.000
_cell.angle_alpha   90.00
_cell.angle_beta   90.00
_cell.angle_gamma   90.00
#
_symmetry.space_group_name_H-M   'P 1'
#
loop_
_entity.id
_entity.type
_entity.pdbx_description
1 polymer ?
#
loop_
_entity_poly.entity_id
_entity_poly.type
_entity_poly.pdbx_seq_one_letter_code
_entity_poly.pdbx_strand_id
1 'polypeptide(L)'
;MAIVMLLFMWSMYQNKRLNRLILLGSAVIFAGSLYLVRSQATVHDAAWLQEMIPHHSTAILTSERAQLSDPEVKALAQKIAKTQREEITEMKRLLKKVADQ
;
A
#
# COMPACT_ATOMS: atom_id res chain seq x y z
N MET A 1 0.37 -13.69 10.98
CA MET A 1 1.52 -14.41 11.57
C MET A 1 1.28 -14.82 13.03
N ALA A 2 0.91 -13.91 13.93
CA ALA A 2 0.73 -14.22 15.36
C ALA A 2 -0.27 -15.36 15.67
N ILE A 3 -1.43 -15.39 14.99
CA ILE A 3 -2.43 -16.48 15.16
C ILE A 3 -1.83 -17.84 14.77
N VAL A 4 -1.11 -17.92 13.64
CA VAL A 4 -0.47 -19.15 13.15
C VAL A 4 0.58 -19.64 14.15
N MET A 5 1.44 -18.74 14.65
CA MET A 5 2.47 -19.07 15.65
C MET A 5 1.85 -19.56 16.96
N LEU A 6 0.80 -18.91 17.46
CA LEU A 6 0.12 -19.30 18.69
C LEU A 6 -0.57 -20.66 18.58
N LEU A 7 -1.14 -20.98 17.42
CA LEU A 7 -1.75 -22.30 17.16
C LEU A 7 -0.69 -23.41 17.08
N PHE A 8 0.46 -23.15 16.46
CA PHE A 8 1.53 -24.15 16.33
C PHE A 8 2.32 -24.39 17.63
N MET A 9 2.58 -23.33 18.40
CA MET A 9 3.36 -23.39 19.65
C MET A 9 2.46 -23.38 20.90
N TRP A 10 1.20 -23.82 20.76
CA TRP A 10 0.18 -23.71 21.79
C TRP A 10 0.60 -24.27 23.15
N SER A 11 1.29 -25.41 23.15
CA SER A 11 1.74 -26.10 24.37
C SER A 11 2.86 -25.36 25.13
N MET A 12 3.61 -24.46 24.48
CA MET A 12 4.70 -23.73 25.12
C MET A 12 4.21 -22.47 25.87
N TYR A 13 3.04 -21.94 25.52
CA TYR A 13 2.50 -20.73 26.12
C TYR A 13 1.55 -21.05 27.28
N GLN A 14 2.08 -21.09 28.50
CA GLN A 14 1.32 -21.55 29.67
C GLN A 14 0.24 -20.56 30.14
N ASN A 15 0.37 -19.26 29.87
CA ASN A 15 -0.62 -18.26 30.26
C ASN A 15 -1.82 -18.23 29.30
N LYS A 16 -2.81 -19.08 29.58
CA LYS A 16 -4.03 -19.21 28.78
C LYS A 16 -4.82 -17.90 28.65
N ARG A 17 -4.74 -16.99 29.62
CA ARG A 17 -5.45 -15.69 29.56
C ARG A 17 -4.80 -14.79 28.51
N LEU A 18 -3.47 -14.65 28.56
CA LEU A 18 -2.71 -13.83 27.62
C LEU A 18 -2.85 -14.36 26.18
N ASN A 19 -2.78 -15.67 25.97
CA ASN A 19 -2.94 -16.26 24.64
C ASN A 19 -4.31 -15.94 24.02
N ARG A 20 -5.38 -16.04 24.82
CA ARG A 20 -6.73 -15.69 24.35
C ARG A 20 -6.85 -14.21 24.02
N LEU A 21 -6.25 -13.33 24.83
CA LEU A 21 -6.23 -11.89 24.55
C LEU A 21 -5.48 -11.57 23.26
N ILE A 22 -4.32 -12.20 23.02
CA ILE A 22 -3.56 -12.00 21.78
C ILE A 22 -4.33 -12.53 20.57
N LEU A 23 -4.99 -13.69 20.68
CA LEU A 23 -5.80 -14.25 19.58
C LEU A 23 -6.99 -13.35 19.24
N LEU A 24 -7.76 -12.94 20.25
CA LEU A 24 -8.91 -12.05 20.06
C LEU A 24 -8.46 -10.69 19.50
N GLY A 25 -7.42 -10.09 20.08
CA GLY A 25 -6.86 -8.84 19.58
C GLY A 25 -6.38 -8.96 18.13
N SER A 26 -5.70 -10.06 17.79
CA SER A 26 -5.25 -10.31 16.42
C SER A 26 -6.42 -10.49 15.44
N ALA A 27 -7.50 -11.17 15.86
CA ALA A 27 -8.69 -11.35 15.03
C ALA A 27 -9.42 -10.02 14.79
N VAL A 28 -9.54 -9.18 15.82
CA VAL A 28 -10.14 -7.84 15.71
C VAL A 28 -9.33 -6.93 14.81
N ILE A 29 -8.00 -6.87 15.00
CA ILE A 29 -7.10 -6.09 14.14
C ILE A 29 -7.20 -6.60 12.69
N PHE A 30 -7.17 -7.91 12.48
CA PHE A 30 -7.29 -8.48 11.14
C PHE A 30 -8.61 -8.12 10.46
N ALA A 31 -9.75 -8.28 11.14
CA ALA A 31 -11.05 -7.93 10.60
C ALA A 31 -11.16 -6.42 10.32
N GLY A 32 -10.66 -5.58 11.23
CA GLY A 32 -10.61 -4.13 11.05
C GLY A 32 -9.75 -3.72 9.86
N SER A 33 -8.52 -4.23 9.76
CA SER A 33 -7.64 -3.97 8.62
C SER A 33 -8.23 -4.46 7.29
N LEU A 34 -8.84 -5.65 7.29
CA LEU A 34 -9.52 -6.19 6.10
C LEU A 34 -10.70 -5.31 5.68
N TYR A 35 -11.50 -4.83 6.63
CA TYR A 35 -12.59 -3.90 6.34
C TYR A 35 -12.06 -2.58 5.76
N LEU A 36 -11.03 -1.99 6.35
CA LEU A 36 -10.46 -0.72 5.89
C LEU A 36 -9.88 -0.84 4.47
N VAL A 37 -9.11 -1.90 4.19
CA VAL A 37 -8.53 -2.10 2.85
C VAL A 37 -9.61 -2.42 1.80
N ARG A 38 -10.74 -3.01 2.17
CA ARG A 38 -11.84 -3.29 1.23
C ARG A 38 -12.76 -2.10 1.00
N SER A 39 -13.03 -1.32 2.04
CA SER A 39 -13.95 -0.19 1.98
C SER A 39 -13.30 1.09 1.48
N GLN A 40 -11.97 1.25 1.69
CA GLN A 40 -11.25 2.49 1.45
C GLN A 40 -11.90 3.69 2.17
N ALA A 41 -12.60 3.45 3.29
CA ALA A 41 -13.47 4.43 3.94
C ALA A 41 -12.75 5.70 4.42
N THR A 42 -11.43 5.64 4.62
CA THR A 42 -10.57 6.73 5.08
C THR A 42 -9.72 7.36 3.97
N VAL A 43 -9.97 6.99 2.71
CA VAL A 43 -9.23 7.52 1.55
C VAL A 43 -10.04 8.64 0.92
N HIS A 44 -9.57 9.86 1.08
CA HIS A 44 -10.16 11.09 0.53
C HIS A 44 -9.16 11.77 -0.41
N ASP A 45 -9.58 12.84 -1.10
CA ASP A 45 -8.80 13.50 -2.16
C ASP A 45 -7.33 13.74 -1.80
N ALA A 46 -7.06 14.41 -0.66
CA ALA A 46 -5.68 14.70 -0.24
C ALA A 46 -4.89 13.43 0.07
N ALA A 47 -5.47 12.47 0.79
CA ALA A 47 -4.82 11.20 1.13
C ALA A 47 -4.51 10.38 -0.12
N TRP A 48 -5.44 10.33 -1.07
CA TRP A 48 -5.25 9.64 -2.34
C TRP A 48 -4.11 10.27 -3.16
N LEU A 49 -4.08 11.61 -3.28
CA LEU A 49 -3.03 12.33 -3.99
C LEU A 49 -1.65 12.17 -3.34
N GLN A 50 -1.58 12.23 -2.01
CA GLN A 50 -0.34 12.07 -1.24
C GLN A 50 0.27 10.68 -1.41
N GLU A 51 -0.54 9.63 -1.55
CA GLU A 51 -0.07 8.25 -1.78
C GLU A 51 0.21 7.95 -3.26
N MET A 52 -0.56 8.54 -4.19
CA MET A 52 -0.36 8.28 -5.62
C MET A 52 0.90 8.93 -6.19
N ILE A 53 1.34 10.08 -5.67
CA ILE A 53 2.60 10.72 -6.08
C ILE A 53 3.83 9.79 -5.87
N PRO A 54 4.07 9.22 -4.67
CA PRO A 54 5.18 8.28 -4.45
C PRO A 54 4.96 6.93 -5.16
N HIS A 55 3.72 6.46 -5.30
CA HIS A 55 3.41 5.28 -6.12
C HIS A 55 3.89 5.47 -7.57
N HIS A 56 3.53 6.60 -8.19
CA HIS A 56 3.96 6.93 -9.56
C HIS A 56 5.48 7.12 -9.65
N SER A 57 6.09 7.71 -8.62
CA SER A 57 7.55 7.88 -8.55
C SER A 57 8.28 6.53 -8.55
N THR A 58 7.73 5.52 -7.87
CA THR A 58 8.24 4.14 -7.89
C THR A 58 8.10 3.51 -9.27
N ALA A 59 6.99 3.74 -9.98
CA ALA A 59 6.78 3.24 -11.34
C ALA A 59 7.77 3.86 -12.33
N ILE A 60 8.06 5.16 -12.22
CA ILE A 60 9.10 5.84 -13.01
C ILE A 60 10.47 5.21 -12.71
N LEU A 61 10.84 5.10 -11.43
CA LEU A 61 12.12 4.54 -11.01
C LEU A 61 12.34 3.12 -11.56
N THR A 62 11.30 2.28 -11.47
CA THR A 62 11.32 0.90 -11.96
C THR A 62 11.45 0.87 -13.48
N SER A 63 10.67 1.69 -14.18
CA SER A 63 10.69 1.76 -15.64
C SER A 63 12.04 2.24 -16.19
N GLU A 64 12.71 3.16 -15.50
CA GLU A 64 14.00 3.73 -15.95
C GLU A 64 15.20 2.85 -15.60
N ARG A 65 15.11 2.04 -14.54
CA ARG A 65 16.21 1.17 -14.09
C ARG A 65 16.09 -0.27 -14.55
N ALA A 66 14.94 -0.67 -15.11
CA ALA A 66 14.74 -2.02 -15.60
C ALA A 66 15.69 -2.34 -16.77
N GLN A 67 16.39 -3.47 -16.67
CA GLN A 67 17.23 -4.00 -17.74
C GLN A 67 16.37 -4.81 -18.71
N LEU A 68 15.62 -4.10 -19.55
CA LEU A 68 14.73 -4.71 -20.53
C LEU A 68 15.51 -5.03 -21.82
N SER A 69 15.18 -6.12 -22.49
CA SER A 69 15.81 -6.50 -23.77
C SER A 69 14.87 -6.31 -24.95
N ASP A 70 13.59 -6.69 -24.78
CA ASP A 70 12.56 -6.58 -25.80
C ASP A 70 12.25 -5.12 -26.17
N PRO A 71 12.24 -4.75 -27.47
CA PRO A 71 11.99 -3.38 -27.91
C PRO A 71 10.59 -2.84 -27.56
N GLU A 72 9.56 -3.68 -27.64
CA GLU A 72 8.18 -3.26 -27.34
C GLU A 72 8.02 -3.00 -25.84
N VAL A 73 8.62 -3.86 -25.00
CA VAL A 73 8.60 -3.69 -23.55
C VAL A 73 9.38 -2.43 -23.12
N LYS A 74 10.52 -2.11 -23.77
CA LYS A 74 11.24 -0.84 -23.54
C LYS A 74 10.40 0.37 -23.89
N ALA A 75 9.72 0.34 -25.04
CA ALA A 75 8.85 1.44 -25.47
C ALA A 75 7.70 1.63 -24.48
N LEU A 76 7.13 0.54 -23.97
CA LEU A 76 6.10 0.59 -22.92
C LEU A 76 6.63 1.22 -21.63
N ALA A 77 7.82 0.81 -21.14
CA ALA A 77 8.41 1.37 -19.93
C ALA A 77 8.68 2.88 -20.05
N GLN A 78 9.20 3.33 -21.20
CA GLN A 78 9.39 4.75 -21.47
C GLN A 78 8.07 5.53 -21.50
N LYS A 79 7.03 4.93 -22.11
CA LYS A 79 5.69 5.52 -22.15
C LYS A 79 5.10 5.65 -20.75
N ILE A 80 5.18 4.60 -19.92
CA ILE A 80 4.75 4.62 -18.52
C ILE A 80 5.47 5.72 -17.76
N ALA A 81 6.81 5.78 -17.82
CA ALA A 81 7.58 6.80 -17.11
C ALA A 81 7.20 8.23 -17.53
N LYS A 82 6.93 8.47 -18.81
CA LYS A 82 6.48 9.77 -19.31
C LYS A 82 5.10 10.14 -18.74
N THR A 83 4.11 9.26 -18.91
CA THR A 83 2.74 9.51 -18.44
C THR A 83 2.69 9.74 -16.94
N GLN A 84 3.45 8.95 -16.17
CA GLN A 84 3.47 9.04 -14.71
C GLN A 84 4.09 10.37 -14.21
N ARG A 85 5.01 10.98 -14.97
CA ARG A 85 5.53 12.34 -14.66
C ARG A 85 4.49 13.43 -14.86
N GLU A 86 3.72 13.31 -15.94
CA GLU A 86 2.63 14.23 -16.26
C GLU A 86 1.55 14.14 -15.17
N GLU A 87 1.18 12.92 -14.78
CA GLU A 87 0.24 12.65 -13.68
C GLU A 87 0.73 13.19 -12.33
N ILE A 88 2.01 13.02 -11.97
CA ILE A 88 2.58 13.62 -10.75
C ILE A 88 2.43 15.14 -10.75
N THR A 89 2.65 15.79 -11.89
CA THR A 89 2.55 17.25 -12.00
C THR A 89 1.11 17.70 -11.74
N GLU A 90 0.15 17.00 -12.33
CA GLU A 90 -1.28 17.28 -12.12
C GLU A 90 -1.70 16.99 -10.67
N MET A 91 -1.27 15.86 -10.09
CA MET A 91 -1.58 15.52 -8.71
C MET A 91 -1.02 16.54 -7.72
N LYS A 92 0.20 17.05 -7.93
CA LYS A 92 0.78 18.12 -7.09
C LYS A 92 -0.04 19.41 -7.17
N ARG A 93 -0.53 19.75 -8.36
CA ARG A 93 -1.39 20.93 -8.57
C ARG A 93 -2.73 20.77 -7.85
N LEU A 94 -3.36 19.60 -7.97
CA LEU A 94 -4.60 19.27 -7.28
C LEU A 94 -4.42 19.23 -5.76
N LEU A 95 -3.31 18.65 -5.28
CA LEU A 95 -3.02 18.57 -3.85
C LEU A 95 -2.92 19.95 -3.22
N LYS A 96 -2.27 20.90 -3.89
CA LYS A 96 -2.24 22.30 -3.45
C LYS A 96 -3.66 22.88 -3.38
N LYS A 97 -4.46 22.68 -4.43
CA LYS A 97 -5.85 23.17 -4.49
C LYS A 97 -6.71 22.64 -3.33
N VAL A 98 -6.62 21.35 -3.00
CA VAL A 98 -7.44 20.75 -1.94
C VAL A 98 -6.89 21.02 -0.53
N ALA A 99 -5.59 21.33 -0.39
CA ALA A 99 -4.99 21.71 0.88
C ALA A 99 -5.28 23.18 1.26
N ASP A 100 -5.54 24.03 0.27
CA ASP A 100 -5.90 25.43 0.44
C ASP A 100 -7.42 25.64 0.69
N GLN A 101 -8.22 24.55 0.72
CA GLN A 101 -9.66 24.53 1.02
C GLN A 101 -9.93 24.24 2.49
#